data_AF-A0A067BQ66-F1
#
_entry.id   AF-A0A067BQ66-F1
#
_cell.length_a   1.000
_cell.length_b   1.000
_cell.length_c   1.000
_cell.angle_alpha   90.00
_cell.angle_beta   90.00
_cell.angle_gamma   90.00
#
_symmetry.space_group_name_H-M   'P 1'
#
loop_
_entity.id
_entity.type
_entity.pdbx_description
1 polymer ?
#
loop_
_entity_poly.entity_id
_entity_poly.type
_entity_poly.pdbx_seq_one_letter_code
_entity_poly.pdbx_strand_id
1 'polypeptide(L)'
;MSKPVALTALVVFVVLAVVLTFAVLAWQVQAPKANDRLSSRSIMGFRALVLRLAFAVANAAAKDASGFGLAQHAVIFGLDGLDVRCLHQALDNGLAPHMHYLRSHGVYTDNARNNRPAVSLPNWATIFYGASVMFHGVTSNAWSYCAPSNLSVGIPSILPPCVVYPDLFS
;
A
#
# COMPACT_ATOMS: atom_id res chain seq x y z
N MET A 1 -2.94 2.26 -3.72
CA MET A 1 -1.94 2.21 -4.81
C MET A 1 -1.73 3.63 -5.32
N SER A 2 -0.91 4.45 -4.65
CA SER A 2 -0.73 5.90 -4.95
C SER A 2 0.71 6.40 -4.71
N LYS A 3 1.68 5.49 -4.61
CA LYS A 3 3.08 5.81 -4.29
C LYS A 3 3.91 6.52 -5.38
N PRO A 4 3.63 6.47 -6.70
CA PRO A 4 4.53 7.09 -7.67
C PRO A 4 4.46 8.62 -7.68
N VAL A 5 3.34 9.22 -7.24
CA VAL A 5 3.15 10.68 -7.27
C VAL A 5 4.02 11.38 -6.23
N ALA A 6 4.17 10.79 -5.03
CA ALA A 6 4.93 11.38 -3.93
C ALA A 6 6.44 11.42 -4.22
N LEU A 7 6.99 10.35 -4.80
CA LEU A 7 8.42 10.29 -5.15
C LEU A 7 8.76 11.27 -6.30
N THR A 8 7.87 11.36 -7.28
CA THR A 8 8.04 12.29 -8.41
C THR A 8 7.94 13.75 -7.94
N ALA A 9 6.98 14.06 -7.05
CA ALA A 9 6.85 15.39 -6.46
C ALA A 9 8.08 15.78 -5.61
N LEU A 10 8.66 14.83 -4.86
CA LEU A 10 9.87 15.05 -4.07
C LEU A 10 11.08 15.38 -4.96
N VAL A 11 11.29 14.62 -6.04
CA VAL A 11 12.38 14.86 -6.99
C VAL A 11 12.21 16.23 -7.66
N VAL A 12 10.99 16.57 -8.09
CA VAL A 12 10.70 17.89 -8.67
C VAL A 12 10.97 19.01 -7.67
N PHE A 13 10.57 18.86 -6.41
CA PHE A 13 10.81 19.87 -5.36
C PHE A 13 12.30 20.06 -5.07
N VAL A 14 13.08 18.97 -4.97
CA VAL A 14 14.52 19.03 -4.72
C VAL A 14 15.23 19.69 -5.91
N VAL A 15 14.88 19.33 -7.14
CA VAL A 15 15.44 19.95 -8.34
C VAL A 15 15.10 21.44 -8.40
N LEU A 16 13.85 21.84 -8.11
CA LEU A 16 13.46 23.25 -8.09
C LEU A 16 14.22 24.04 -7.02
N ALA A 17 14.38 23.47 -5.82
CA ALA A 17 15.11 24.11 -4.73
C ALA A 17 16.59 24.30 -5.07
N VAL A 18 17.21 23.30 -5.72
CA VAL A 18 18.60 23.39 -6.19
C VAL A 18 18.73 24.44 -7.29
N VAL A 19 17.84 24.44 -8.29
CA VAL A 19 17.83 25.41 -9.40
C VAL A 19 17.62 26.83 -8.87
N LEU A 20 16.69 27.05 -7.94
CA LEU A 20 16.48 28.35 -7.30
C LEU A 20 17.71 28.80 -6.51
N THR A 21 18.40 27.89 -5.83
CA THR A 21 19.63 28.20 -5.11
C THR A 21 20.73 28.64 -6.07
N PHE A 22 20.91 27.95 -7.20
CA PHE A 22 21.85 28.33 -8.24
C PHE A 22 21.48 29.63 -8.96
N ALA A 23 20.19 29.87 -9.22
CA ALA A 23 19.72 31.11 -9.84
C ALA A 23 19.95 32.33 -8.94
N VAL A 24 19.71 32.19 -7.62
CA VAL A 24 20.02 33.23 -6.63
C VAL A 24 21.53 33.45 -6.54
N LEU A 25 22.34 32.38 -6.55
CA LEU A 25 23.81 32.48 -6.58
C LEU A 25 24.31 33.17 -7.85
N ALA A 26 23.73 32.87 -9.01
CA ALA A 26 24.11 33.48 -10.29
C ALA A 26 23.77 34.98 -10.30
N TRP A 27 22.56 35.36 -9.88
CA TRP A 27 22.16 36.77 -9.80
C TRP A 27 23.10 37.61 -8.90
N GLN A 28 23.67 37.00 -7.86
CA GLN A 28 24.64 37.64 -6.95
C GLN A 28 26.00 37.93 -7.61
N VAL A 29 26.39 37.19 -8.64
CA VAL A 29 27.64 37.43 -9.39
C VAL A 29 27.52 38.65 -10.29
N GLN A 30 26.32 38.98 -10.77
CA GLN A 30 26.07 40.14 -11.64
C GLN A 30 25.61 41.42 -10.91
N ALA A 31 25.32 41.37 -9.61
CA ALA A 31 24.81 42.54 -8.89
C ALA A 31 25.93 43.58 -8.59
N PRO A 32 25.72 44.88 -8.86
CA PRO A 32 26.70 45.91 -8.55
C PRO A 32 26.90 46.08 -7.03
N LYS A 33 28.16 46.17 -6.59
CA LYS A 33 28.54 46.31 -5.17
C LYS A 33 28.00 47.62 -4.58
N ALA A 34 27.02 47.54 -3.71
CA ALA A 34 26.53 48.67 -2.92
C ALA A 34 26.54 48.32 -1.41
N ASN A 35 27.43 48.98 -0.67
CA ASN A 35 27.56 49.08 0.79
C ASN A 35 27.12 47.86 1.64
N ASP A 36 28.07 46.93 1.86
CA ASP A 36 27.84 45.49 2.05
C ASP A 36 27.66 44.96 3.50
N ARG A 37 27.31 45.78 4.51
CA ARG A 37 27.09 45.24 5.88
C ARG A 37 25.65 44.83 6.19
N LEU A 38 24.67 45.54 5.63
CA LEU A 38 23.25 45.26 5.89
C LEU A 38 22.74 44.11 5.00
N SER A 39 23.24 43.99 3.76
CA SER A 39 22.88 42.89 2.86
C SER A 39 23.42 41.55 3.34
N SER A 40 24.65 41.51 3.88
CA SER A 40 25.30 40.27 4.33
C SER A 40 24.55 39.57 5.48
N ARG A 41 24.01 40.32 6.45
CA ARG A 41 23.20 39.76 7.56
C ARG A 41 21.86 39.20 7.09
N SER A 42 21.17 39.91 6.19
CA SER A 42 19.88 39.48 5.63
C SER A 42 20.02 38.25 4.73
N ILE A 43 21.12 38.17 3.97
CA ILE A 43 21.44 37.03 3.09
C ILE A 43 21.80 35.78 3.91
N MET A 44 22.55 35.96 5.01
CA MET A 44 22.89 34.85 5.91
C MET A 44 21.66 34.28 6.62
N GLY A 45 20.70 35.14 7.01
CA GLY A 45 19.42 34.74 7.57
C GLY A 45 18.54 33.96 6.58
N PHE A 46 18.46 34.40 5.32
CA PHE A 46 17.67 33.72 4.28
C PHE A 46 18.25 32.33 3.94
N ARG A 47 19.58 32.21 3.84
CA ARG A 47 20.26 30.93 3.61
C ARG A 47 20.01 29.95 4.75
N ALA A 48 20.11 30.41 6.00
CA ALA A 48 19.83 29.58 7.17
C ALA A 48 18.37 29.12 7.20
N LEU A 49 17.42 29.97 6.78
CA LEU A 49 16.00 29.62 6.70
C LEU A 49 15.73 28.56 5.63
N VAL A 50 16.30 28.71 4.41
CA VAL A 50 16.13 27.73 3.32
C VAL A 50 16.72 26.38 3.68
N LEU A 51 17.92 26.34 4.28
CA LEU A 51 18.55 25.11 4.78
C LEU A 51 17.72 24.44 5.88
N ARG A 52 17.16 25.22 6.81
CA ARG A 52 16.26 24.70 7.87
C ARG A 52 14.97 24.13 7.28
N LEU A 53 14.36 24.79 6.29
CA LEU A 53 13.18 24.28 5.60
C LEU A 53 13.48 22.98 4.85
N ALA A 54 14.57 22.94 4.09
CA ALA A 54 14.99 21.73 3.36
C ALA A 54 15.26 20.55 4.30
N PHE A 55 15.93 20.80 5.44
CA PHE A 55 16.19 19.79 6.45
C PHE A 55 14.90 19.31 7.16
N ALA A 56 13.96 20.21 7.45
CA ALA A 56 12.67 19.84 8.03
C ALA A 56 11.83 18.96 7.09
N VAL A 57 11.79 19.29 5.79
CA VAL A 57 11.09 18.49 4.77
C VAL A 57 11.71 17.10 4.60
N ALA A 58 13.05 17.01 4.58
CA ALA A 58 13.75 15.73 4.51
C ALA A 58 13.47 14.82 5.72
N ASN A 59 13.45 15.38 6.94
CA ASN A 59 13.14 14.62 8.16
C ASN A 59 11.67 14.17 8.21
N ALA A 60 10.74 14.98 7.71
CA ALA A 60 9.33 14.58 7.63
C ALA A 60 9.13 13.39 6.67
N ALA A 61 9.84 13.36 5.53
CA ALA A 61 9.76 12.27 4.56
C ALA A 61 10.37 10.96 5.07
N ALA A 62 11.42 11.02 5.90
CA ALA A 62 12.05 9.84 6.47
C ALA A 62 11.19 9.13 7.55
N LYS A 63 10.26 9.86 8.18
CA LYS A 63 9.45 9.36 9.30
C LYS A 63 8.45 8.26 8.89
N ASP A 64 8.01 8.26 7.63
CA ASP A 64 7.01 7.33 7.09
C ASP A 64 7.55 5.95 6.67
N ALA A 65 8.87 5.73 6.71
CA ALA A 65 9.48 4.46 6.30
C ALA A 65 9.51 3.38 7.40
N SER A 66 9.08 3.69 8.62
CA SER A 66 9.38 2.87 9.81
C SER A 66 8.47 1.67 10.04
N GLY A 67 7.32 1.52 9.37
CA GLY A 67 6.32 0.50 9.75
C GLY A 67 6.52 -0.91 9.18
N PHE A 68 7.31 -1.11 8.13
CA PHE A 68 7.41 -2.40 7.45
C PHE A 68 8.27 -3.39 8.24
N GLY A 69 7.73 -4.59 8.52
CA GLY A 69 8.45 -5.65 9.23
C GLY A 69 8.55 -5.48 10.74
N LEU A 70 7.94 -4.44 11.32
CA LEU A 70 7.91 -4.24 12.78
C LEU A 70 6.84 -5.07 13.50
N ALA A 71 5.82 -5.54 12.79
CA ALA A 71 4.75 -6.32 13.39
C ALA A 71 5.30 -7.70 13.82
N GLN A 72 5.29 -7.97 15.12
CA GLN A 72 5.67 -9.28 15.67
C GLN A 72 4.58 -10.34 15.49
N HIS A 73 3.33 -9.90 15.40
CA HIS A 73 2.16 -10.77 15.26
C HIS A 73 1.19 -10.13 14.27
N ALA A 74 0.61 -10.96 13.40
CA ALA A 74 -0.45 -10.57 12.49
C ALA A 74 -1.70 -11.39 12.80
N VAL A 75 -2.83 -10.71 13.01
CA VAL A 75 -4.13 -11.35 13.21
C VAL A 75 -5.02 -11.00 12.03
N ILE A 76 -5.54 -12.03 11.36
CA ILE A 76 -6.43 -11.89 10.21
C ILE A 76 -7.81 -12.39 10.65
N PHE A 77 -8.79 -11.50 10.64
CA PHE A 77 -10.20 -11.83 10.83
C PHE A 77 -10.91 -11.66 9.49
N GLY A 78 -11.56 -12.71 9.00
CA GLY A 78 -12.44 -12.61 7.84
C GLY A 78 -13.87 -12.90 8.22
N LEU A 79 -14.78 -12.14 7.62
CA LEU A 79 -16.21 -12.27 7.77
C LEU A 79 -16.77 -12.77 6.45
N ASP A 80 -17.14 -14.05 6.38
CA ASP A 80 -17.67 -14.63 5.15
C ASP A 80 -19.06 -14.06 4.85
N GLY A 81 -19.33 -13.78 3.57
CA GLY A 81 -20.60 -13.23 3.12
C GLY A 81 -20.90 -11.79 3.54
N LEU A 82 -19.91 -11.02 4.02
CA LEU A 82 -20.12 -9.63 4.44
C LEU A 82 -20.34 -8.69 3.22
N ASP A 83 -21.59 -8.30 2.99
CA ASP A 83 -21.95 -7.29 1.99
C ASP A 83 -21.67 -5.87 2.51
N VAL A 84 -20.95 -5.06 1.72
CA VAL A 84 -20.56 -3.69 2.08
C VAL A 84 -21.77 -2.80 2.34
N ARG A 85 -22.89 -2.99 1.63
CA ARG A 85 -24.12 -2.20 1.81
C ARG A 85 -24.76 -2.49 3.16
N CYS A 86 -24.83 -3.77 3.53
CA CYS A 86 -25.32 -4.19 4.85
C CYS A 86 -24.40 -3.69 5.97
N LEU A 87 -23.09 -3.70 5.75
CA LEU A 87 -22.13 -3.15 6.71
C LEU A 87 -22.32 -1.64 6.91
N HIS A 88 -22.51 -0.86 5.84
CA HIS A 88 -22.80 0.58 5.94
C HIS A 88 -24.09 0.83 6.72
N GLN A 89 -25.16 0.09 6.41
CA GLN A 89 -26.40 0.18 7.17
C GLN A 89 -26.19 -0.13 8.66
N ALA A 90 -25.39 -1.14 9.00
CA ALA A 90 -25.08 -1.47 10.39
C ALA A 90 -24.25 -0.38 11.09
N LEU A 91 -23.31 0.26 10.38
CA LEU A 91 -22.51 1.37 10.91
C LEU A 91 -23.39 2.60 11.17
N ASP A 92 -24.23 2.98 10.21
CA ASP A 92 -25.11 4.16 10.30
C ASP A 92 -26.12 4.04 11.43
N ASN A 93 -26.61 2.82 11.68
CA ASN A 93 -27.52 2.52 12.77
C ASN A 93 -26.81 2.26 14.12
N GLY A 94 -25.49 2.40 14.20
CA GLY A 94 -24.72 2.17 15.43
C GLY A 94 -24.66 0.72 15.89
N LEU A 95 -24.98 -0.25 15.02
CA LEU A 95 -25.05 -1.68 15.32
C LEU A 95 -23.70 -2.39 15.26
N ALA A 96 -22.67 -1.75 14.67
CA ALA A 96 -21.34 -2.31 14.50
C ALA A 96 -20.23 -1.45 15.16
N PRO A 97 -20.28 -1.23 16.50
CA PRO A 97 -19.38 -0.28 17.18
C PRO A 97 -17.90 -0.66 17.06
N HIS A 98 -17.56 -1.95 17.08
CA HIS A 98 -16.17 -2.39 16.91
C HIS A 98 -15.66 -2.20 15.48
N MET A 99 -16.51 -2.42 14.46
CA MET A 99 -16.14 -2.15 13.06
C MET A 99 -15.98 -0.65 12.83
N HIS A 100 -16.84 0.17 13.44
CA HIS A 100 -16.71 1.63 13.42
C HIS A 100 -15.39 2.09 14.05
N TYR A 101 -15.02 1.52 15.20
CA TYR A 101 -13.73 1.79 15.85
C TYR A 101 -12.54 1.45 14.93
N LEU A 102 -12.54 0.25 14.31
CA LEU A 102 -11.49 -0.16 13.39
C LEU A 102 -11.36 0.75 12.17
N ARG A 103 -12.49 1.21 11.61
CA ARG A 103 -12.50 2.15 10.47
C ARG A 103 -12.03 3.56 10.85
N SER A 104 -12.36 4.04 12.05
CA SER A 104 -11.99 5.38 12.52
C SER A 104 -10.56 5.50 13.03
N HIS A 105 -9.96 4.39 13.48
CA HIS A 105 -8.62 4.37 14.07
C HIS A 105 -7.60 3.58 13.24
N GLY A 106 -8.02 3.03 12.10
CA GLY A 106 -7.19 2.22 11.21
C GLY A 106 -7.22 2.72 9.77
N VAL A 107 -6.78 1.86 8.85
CA VAL A 107 -6.86 2.09 7.40
C VAL A 107 -7.85 1.09 6.83
N TYR A 108 -8.84 1.57 6.08
CA TYR A 108 -9.86 0.74 5.46
C TYR A 108 -10.10 1.09 4.00
N THR A 109 -10.72 0.18 3.26
CA THR A 109 -11.20 0.44 1.90
C THR A 109 -12.47 -0.36 1.61
N ASP A 110 -13.45 0.29 0.98
CA ASP A 110 -14.67 -0.36 0.46
C ASP A 110 -14.53 -0.73 -1.03
N ASN A 111 -13.35 -0.49 -1.63
CA ASN A 111 -13.08 -0.75 -3.05
C ASN A 111 -12.42 -2.13 -3.29
N ALA A 112 -12.26 -2.95 -2.25
CA ALA A 112 -11.78 -4.32 -2.41
C ALA A 112 -12.80 -5.16 -3.19
N ARG A 113 -12.31 -6.11 -3.98
CA ARG A 113 -13.16 -7.02 -4.75
C ARG A 113 -12.83 -8.46 -4.42
N ASN A 114 -13.87 -9.28 -4.46
CA ASN A 114 -13.70 -10.72 -4.50
C ASN A 114 -12.98 -11.14 -5.78
N ASN A 115 -12.32 -12.29 -5.69
CA ASN A 115 -11.86 -13.00 -6.86
C ASN A 115 -13.03 -13.78 -7.48
N ARG A 116 -12.97 -14.05 -8.78
CA ARG A 116 -13.97 -14.87 -9.48
C ARG A 116 -13.47 -16.32 -9.56
N PRO A 117 -14.30 -17.33 -9.23
CA PRO A 117 -15.70 -17.22 -8.78
C PRO A 117 -15.84 -16.68 -7.35
N ALA A 118 -16.93 -15.96 -7.10
CA ALA A 118 -17.26 -15.32 -5.83
C ALA A 118 -17.79 -16.34 -4.79
N VAL A 119 -17.00 -17.38 -4.51
CA VAL A 119 -17.30 -18.43 -3.53
C VAL A 119 -16.20 -18.48 -2.47
N SER A 120 -16.54 -18.98 -1.28
CA SER A 120 -15.72 -18.83 -0.06
C SER A 120 -14.29 -19.34 -0.23
N LEU A 121 -14.09 -20.61 -0.60
CA LEU A 121 -12.76 -21.24 -0.58
C LEU A 121 -11.76 -20.57 -1.56
N PRO A 122 -12.12 -20.27 -2.83
CA PRO A 122 -11.28 -19.47 -3.72
C PRO A 122 -10.92 -18.07 -3.18
N ASN A 123 -11.86 -17.39 -2.50
CA ASN A 123 -11.61 -16.05 -1.96
C ASN A 123 -10.69 -16.09 -0.74
N TRP A 124 -10.88 -17.04 0.16
CA TRP A 124 -9.95 -17.28 1.27
C TRP A 124 -8.56 -17.62 0.74
N ALA A 125 -8.45 -18.52 -0.24
CA ALA A 125 -7.17 -18.84 -0.88
C ALA A 125 -6.50 -17.58 -1.46
N THR A 126 -7.25 -16.71 -2.14
CA THR A 126 -6.72 -15.45 -2.66
C THR A 126 -6.15 -14.54 -1.55
N ILE A 127 -6.81 -14.47 -0.38
CA ILE A 127 -6.33 -13.69 0.77
C ILE A 127 -5.01 -14.24 1.31
N PHE A 128 -4.89 -15.56 1.46
CA PHE A 128 -3.70 -16.19 2.05
C PHE A 128 -2.52 -16.28 1.10
N TYR A 129 -2.76 -16.64 -0.17
CA TYR A 129 -1.70 -16.71 -1.18
C TYR A 129 -1.32 -15.33 -1.73
N GLY A 130 -2.15 -14.31 -1.52
CA GLY A 130 -1.94 -12.98 -2.09
C GLY A 130 -1.98 -12.97 -3.63
N ALA A 131 -2.62 -13.98 -4.24
CA ALA A 131 -2.64 -14.21 -5.69
C ALA A 131 -4.05 -14.62 -6.14
N SER A 132 -4.36 -14.46 -7.43
CA SER A 132 -5.67 -14.88 -7.97
C SER A 132 -5.75 -16.39 -8.21
N VAL A 133 -6.97 -16.86 -8.50
CA VAL A 133 -7.29 -18.28 -8.81
C VAL A 133 -6.42 -18.84 -9.94
N MET A 134 -5.97 -17.98 -10.85
CA MET A 134 -5.09 -18.36 -11.96
C MET A 134 -3.71 -18.85 -11.47
N PHE A 135 -3.27 -18.37 -10.31
CA PHE A 135 -1.98 -18.74 -9.73
C PHE A 135 -2.12 -19.87 -8.71
N HIS A 136 -3.13 -19.81 -7.83
CA HIS A 136 -3.28 -20.80 -6.76
C HIS A 136 -4.19 -21.99 -7.13
N GLY A 137 -4.87 -21.99 -8.28
CA GLY A 137 -5.65 -23.13 -8.79
C GLY A 137 -6.95 -23.48 -8.04
N VAL A 138 -7.18 -22.94 -6.85
CA VAL A 138 -8.43 -23.11 -6.08
C VAL A 138 -9.59 -22.36 -6.75
N THR A 139 -10.43 -23.08 -7.50
CA THR A 139 -11.54 -22.50 -8.29
C THR A 139 -12.93 -22.86 -7.79
N SER A 140 -13.07 -23.72 -6.78
CA SER A 140 -14.37 -24.11 -6.24
C SER A 140 -14.29 -24.39 -4.74
N ASN A 141 -15.45 -24.57 -4.10
CA ASN A 141 -15.55 -25.04 -2.71
C ASN A 141 -15.41 -26.57 -2.59
N ALA A 142 -15.21 -27.30 -3.69
CA ALA A 142 -15.00 -28.73 -3.62
C ALA A 142 -13.66 -29.02 -2.93
N TRP A 143 -13.70 -29.85 -1.89
CA TRP A 143 -12.54 -30.25 -1.09
C TRP A 143 -11.77 -31.41 -1.72
N SER A 144 -12.37 -32.10 -2.70
CA SER A 144 -11.75 -33.14 -3.50
C SER A 144 -11.58 -32.67 -4.94
N TYR A 145 -10.33 -32.59 -5.40
CA TYR A 145 -10.04 -32.48 -6.83
C TYR A 145 -9.85 -33.89 -7.38
N CYS A 146 -10.81 -34.37 -8.16
CA CYS A 146 -10.67 -35.62 -8.88
C CYS A 146 -10.26 -35.37 -10.33
N ALA A 147 -9.26 -36.10 -10.81
CA ALA A 147 -8.91 -36.09 -12.23
C ALA A 147 -10.12 -36.58 -13.05
N PRO A 148 -10.36 -36.05 -14.27
CA PRO A 148 -11.40 -36.57 -15.15
C PRO A 148 -11.17 -38.07 -15.38
N SER A 149 -12.23 -38.88 -15.30
CA SER A 149 -12.18 -40.34 -15.46
C SER A 149 -11.65 -40.81 -16.83
N ASN A 150 -11.50 -39.88 -17.78
CA ASN A 150 -11.10 -40.14 -19.16
C ASN A 150 -9.67 -39.67 -19.43
N LEU A 151 -8.72 -39.97 -18.53
CA LEU A 151 -7.30 -39.90 -18.83
C LEU A 151 -6.92 -41.08 -19.75
N SER A 152 -7.40 -41.04 -20.99
CA SER A 152 -7.03 -41.90 -22.11
C SER A 152 -5.69 -41.52 -22.73
N VAL A 153 -4.84 -40.81 -21.98
CA VAL A 153 -3.45 -40.56 -22.34
C VAL A 153 -2.62 -41.24 -21.27
N GLY A 154 -1.93 -42.32 -21.62
CA GLY A 154 -1.16 -43.20 -20.73
C GLY A 154 0.05 -42.57 -20.06
N ILE A 155 -0.08 -41.34 -19.57
CA ILE A 155 0.86 -40.67 -18.69
C ILE A 155 0.41 -40.98 -17.26
N PRO A 156 1.20 -41.72 -16.47
CA PRO A 156 0.88 -41.95 -15.07
C PRO A 156 0.77 -40.60 -14.35
N SER A 157 -0.40 -40.27 -13.80
CA SER A 157 -0.51 -39.11 -12.93
C SER A 157 0.26 -39.40 -11.65
N ILE A 158 1.20 -38.51 -11.29
CA ILE A 158 1.92 -38.58 -10.00
C ILE A 158 0.96 -38.38 -8.81
N LEU A 159 -0.21 -37.80 -9.06
CA LEU A 159 -1.22 -37.53 -8.05
C LEU A 159 -2.29 -38.65 -7.99
N PRO A 160 -2.80 -38.97 -6.79
CA PRO A 160 -3.97 -39.83 -6.61
C PRO A 160 -5.17 -39.36 -7.46
N PRO A 161 -6.09 -40.28 -7.84
CA PRO A 161 -7.24 -39.96 -8.70
C PRO A 161 -8.17 -38.90 -8.11
N CYS A 162 -8.18 -38.78 -6.78
CA CYS A 162 -8.74 -37.64 -6.06
C CYS A 162 -7.73 -37.17 -5.03
N VAL A 163 -7.38 -35.89 -5.06
CA VAL A 163 -6.54 -35.26 -4.04
C VAL A 163 -7.44 -34.39 -3.18
N VAL A 164 -7.40 -34.63 -1.88
CA VAL A 164 -7.98 -33.71 -0.91
C VAL A 164 -7.10 -32.47 -0.91
N TYR A 165 -7.65 -31.34 -1.34
CA TYR A 165 -6.91 -30.09 -1.29
C TYR A 165 -6.64 -29.77 0.20
N PRO A 166 -5.42 -29.37 0.60
CA PRO A 166 -5.22 -28.88 1.94
C PRO A 166 -6.06 -27.61 2.06
N ASP A 167 -7.23 -27.74 2.67
CA ASP A 167 -7.94 -26.57 3.11
C ASP A 167 -7.16 -25.98 4.30
N LEU A 168 -7.36 -24.70 4.56
CA LEU A 168 -6.73 -24.03 5.69
C LEU A 168 -7.36 -24.46 7.03
N PHE A 169 -8.33 -25.39 7.02
CA PHE A 169 -9.26 -25.66 8.12
C PHE A 169 -9.49 -27.16 8.39
N SER A 170 -8.59 -28.04 7.97
CA SER A 170 -8.67 -29.51 8.11
C SER A 170 -7.81 -30.00 9.27
#